data_AF-A0A168IHB1-F1
#
_entry.id   AF-A0A168IHB1-F1
#
_cell.length_a   1.000
_cell.length_b   1.000
_cell.length_c   1.000
_cell.angle_alpha   90.00
_cell.angle_beta   90.00
_cell.angle_gamma   90.00
#
_symmetry.space_group_name_H-M   'P 1'
#
loop_
_entity.id
_entity.type
_entity.pdbx_description
1 polymer ?
#
loop_
_entity_poly.entity_id
_entity_poly.type
_entity_poly.pdbx_seq_one_letter_code
_entity_poly.pdbx_strand_id
1 'polypeptide(L)'
;MTIDCFFKSNKTFSYEALRAAGYSNYGGADIAEVVAICSNVRPGNEDDWAREWQKAAKRAMSQAEHSKSVKNDESAYQAYLRASNYFRTAEFFRRENVDHDKLAHSLFTSSETCFEEAMALSPFIYESITIPYEDTTLPGYFVSVDRAATPRRTIIFNGGYDSTMSEGWFAIGATALARGYNFLAIDGPGQGAAVRKQHLYFRPDWERVLSPVVDYALTRKEVDDKGMVVFGWSMGGYLVARAATKEHRARALILDDGVLDFGSAFRAHQPSIVQRLVAQKYDSVCNWLFGTMASFSTGIRWAMRNGIWTFGLQSASELIRATKIYTLEGLSQDITTPCLILDAENDHFLKGQPELLRESLTCENKFVRLRSDEGADTHCHQGAFFRTHQVIFDYLAEQLGSDDA
;
A
#
# COMPACT_ATOMS: atom_id res chain seq x y z
N MET A 1 6.73 21.93 -2.44
CA MET A 1 5.77 21.01 -1.79
C MET A 1 6.55 20.02 -0.95
N THR A 2 5.95 19.31 0.00
CA THR A 2 6.66 18.31 0.84
C THR A 2 7.38 17.26 -0.01
N ILE A 3 6.81 16.91 -1.16
CA ILE A 3 7.40 16.01 -2.16
C ILE A 3 8.74 16.50 -2.75
N ASP A 4 9.17 17.74 -2.54
CA ASP A 4 10.44 18.26 -3.09
C ASP A 4 11.59 18.26 -2.06
N CYS A 5 11.35 17.76 -0.84
CA CYS A 5 12.28 17.91 0.28
C CYS A 5 13.57 17.06 0.16
N PHE A 6 13.49 15.84 -0.35
CA PHE A 6 14.66 14.94 -0.42
C PHE A 6 15.40 15.05 -1.76
N PHE A 7 14.67 15.08 -2.89
CA PHE A 7 15.28 15.13 -4.23
C PHE A 7 14.55 16.11 -5.16
N LYS A 8 14.98 17.38 -5.15
CA LYS A 8 14.37 18.46 -5.95
C LYS A 8 14.23 18.16 -7.45
N SER A 9 15.18 17.42 -8.02
CA SER A 9 15.20 17.08 -9.46
C SER A 9 14.62 15.71 -9.78
N ASN A 10 14.18 14.93 -8.79
CA ASN A 10 13.56 13.63 -9.00
C ASN A 10 12.41 13.40 -8.00
N LYS A 11 11.19 13.77 -8.41
CA LYS A 11 10.00 13.67 -7.57
C LYS A 11 9.67 12.25 -7.11
N THR A 12 9.96 11.23 -7.93
CA THR A 12 9.71 9.83 -7.56
C THR A 12 10.62 9.39 -6.41
N PHE A 13 11.92 9.68 -6.48
CA PHE A 13 12.83 9.42 -5.37
C PHE A 13 12.44 10.20 -4.12
N SER A 14 12.01 11.44 -4.29
CA SER A 14 11.61 12.30 -3.18
C SER A 14 10.32 11.83 -2.50
N TYR A 15 9.34 11.34 -3.27
CA TYR A 15 8.14 10.71 -2.75
C TYR A 15 8.45 9.42 -1.98
N GLU A 16 9.27 8.53 -2.54
CA GLU A 16 9.61 7.27 -1.85
C GLU A 16 10.47 7.51 -0.60
N ALA A 17 11.33 8.54 -0.60
CA ALA A 17 12.06 8.94 0.60
C ALA A 17 11.13 9.53 1.66
N LEU A 18 10.13 10.32 1.25
CA LEU A 18 9.09 10.85 2.12
C LEU A 18 8.22 9.73 2.72
N ARG A 19 7.83 8.74 1.92
CA ARG A 19 7.12 7.52 2.38
C ARG A 19 7.94 6.78 3.44
N ALA A 20 9.22 6.52 3.15
CA ALA A 20 10.12 5.87 4.09
C ALA A 20 10.28 6.68 5.40
N ALA A 21 10.43 8.00 5.30
CA ALA A 21 10.52 8.89 6.46
C ALA A 21 9.22 8.95 7.26
N GLY A 22 8.06 8.98 6.60
CA GLY A 22 6.75 9.07 7.25
C GLY A 22 6.45 7.92 8.20
N TYR A 23 7.05 6.76 7.97
CA TYR A 23 6.95 5.62 8.88
C TYR A 23 7.70 5.81 10.22
N SER A 24 8.41 6.93 10.43
CA SER A 24 8.99 7.29 11.73
C SER A 24 7.92 7.38 12.83
N ASN A 25 6.69 7.72 12.47
CA ASN A 25 5.55 7.79 13.40
C ASN A 25 5.26 6.45 14.09
N TYR A 26 5.67 5.33 13.47
CA TYR A 26 5.41 3.97 13.94
C TYR A 26 6.68 3.10 13.94
N GLY A 27 7.85 3.73 14.13
CA GLY A 27 9.13 3.03 14.34
C GLY A 27 9.80 2.51 13.06
N GLY A 28 9.24 2.77 11.88
CA GLY A 28 9.80 2.31 10.60
C GLY A 28 10.99 3.14 10.10
N ALA A 29 11.28 4.29 10.72
CA ALA A 29 12.41 5.11 10.34
C ALA A 29 12.83 6.07 11.46
N ASP A 30 14.05 6.60 11.36
CA ASP A 30 14.44 7.85 11.98
C ASP A 30 14.65 8.91 10.90
N ILE A 31 14.08 10.10 11.08
CA ILE A 31 14.13 11.18 10.07
C ILE A 31 15.57 11.52 9.70
N ALA A 32 16.45 11.62 10.71
CA ALA A 32 17.86 11.94 10.48
C ALA A 32 18.61 10.83 9.71
N GLU A 33 18.25 9.56 9.90
CA GLU A 33 18.81 8.47 9.12
C GLU A 33 18.38 8.59 7.65
N VAL A 34 17.11 8.86 7.37
CA VAL A 34 16.62 9.03 6.00
C VAL A 34 17.30 10.22 5.30
N VAL A 35 17.47 11.34 6.00
CA VAL A 35 18.25 12.50 5.49
C VAL A 35 19.69 12.07 5.16
N ALA A 36 20.36 11.36 6.08
CA ALA A 36 21.74 10.91 5.87
C ALA A 36 21.85 9.91 4.71
N ILE A 37 20.91 8.98 4.56
CA ILE A 37 20.87 8.03 3.44
C ILE A 37 20.70 8.79 2.13
N CYS A 38 19.69 9.66 2.03
CA CYS A 38 19.38 10.39 0.81
C CYS A 38 20.51 11.35 0.39
N SER A 39 21.28 11.88 1.34
CA SER A 39 22.43 12.75 1.04
C SER A 39 23.55 12.04 0.25
N ASN A 40 23.57 10.70 0.25
CA ASN A 40 24.53 9.87 -0.49
C ASN A 40 23.98 9.31 -1.80
N VAL A 41 22.75 9.67 -2.18
CA VAL A 41 22.08 9.18 -3.39
C VAL A 41 22.04 10.29 -4.44
N ARG A 42 22.53 10.02 -5.65
CA ARG A 42 22.34 10.98 -6.76
C ARG A 42 20.89 10.89 -7.26
N PRO A 43 20.20 12.02 -7.49
CA PRO A 43 18.83 12.02 -8.00
C PRO A 43 18.70 11.18 -9.27
N GLY A 44 17.80 10.19 -9.26
CA GLY A 44 17.54 9.29 -10.39
C GLY A 44 18.53 8.15 -10.59
N ASN A 45 19.54 8.00 -9.73
CA ASN A 45 20.46 6.86 -9.77
C ASN A 45 19.92 5.71 -8.91
N GLU A 46 19.30 4.72 -9.58
CA GLU A 46 18.67 3.56 -8.92
C GLU A 46 19.67 2.63 -8.22
N ASP A 47 20.93 2.58 -8.68
CA ASP A 47 21.98 1.79 -8.03
C ASP A 47 22.46 2.42 -6.72
N ASP A 48 22.62 3.75 -6.70
CA ASP A 48 22.90 4.49 -5.46
C ASP A 48 21.77 4.31 -4.46
N TRP A 49 20.52 4.40 -4.92
CA TRP A 49 19.34 4.17 -4.10
C TRP A 49 19.40 2.78 -3.45
N ALA A 50 19.47 1.70 -4.25
CA ALA A 50 19.48 0.35 -3.72
C ALA A 50 20.64 0.11 -2.75
N ARG A 51 21.84 0.61 -3.09
CA ARG A 51 23.04 0.43 -2.27
C ARG A 51 22.95 1.15 -0.91
N GLU A 52 22.59 2.44 -0.90
CA GLU A 52 22.60 3.23 0.34
C GLU A 52 21.46 2.81 1.29
N TRP A 53 20.27 2.52 0.75
CA TRP A 53 19.17 1.98 1.55
C TRP A 53 19.47 0.58 2.08
N GLN A 54 20.05 -0.32 1.26
CA GLN A 54 20.47 -1.65 1.74
C GLN A 54 21.54 -1.56 2.84
N LYS A 55 22.51 -0.66 2.69
CA LYS A 55 23.55 -0.42 3.70
C LYS A 55 22.93 0.05 5.02
N ALA A 56 21.90 0.91 4.97
CA ALA A 56 21.17 1.34 6.15
C ALA A 56 20.36 0.20 6.79
N ALA A 57 19.64 -0.57 5.98
CA ALA A 57 18.86 -1.71 6.43
C ALA A 57 19.74 -2.75 7.16
N LYS A 58 20.89 -3.12 6.58
CA LYS A 58 21.86 -4.03 7.20
C LYS A 58 22.40 -3.51 8.53
N ARG A 59 22.62 -2.20 8.66
CA ARG A 59 23.05 -1.57 9.91
C ARG A 59 21.95 -1.65 10.97
N ALA A 60 20.71 -1.31 10.63
CA ALA A 60 19.58 -1.41 11.54
C ALA A 60 19.35 -2.87 11.98
N MET A 61 19.44 -3.82 11.06
CA MET A 61 19.35 -5.27 11.36
C MET A 61 20.45 -5.71 12.34
N SER A 62 21.70 -5.29 12.12
CA SER A 62 22.81 -5.59 13.04
C SER A 62 22.62 -4.96 14.43
N GLN A 63 22.07 -3.75 14.52
CA GLN A 63 21.69 -3.13 15.80
C GLN A 63 20.59 -3.92 16.51
N ALA A 64 19.63 -4.45 15.75
CA ALA A 64 18.54 -5.27 16.27
C ALA A 64 19.08 -6.60 16.83
N GLU A 65 19.91 -7.30 16.07
CA GLU A 65 20.58 -8.54 16.49
C GLU A 65 21.43 -8.34 17.74
N HIS A 66 22.18 -7.23 17.82
CA HIS A 66 22.94 -6.88 19.01
C HIS A 66 22.03 -6.66 20.22
N SER A 67 20.96 -5.86 20.07
CA SER A 67 19.99 -5.59 21.14
C SER A 67 19.32 -6.86 21.64
N LYS A 68 18.94 -7.76 20.72
CA LYS A 68 18.39 -9.09 21.03
C LYS A 68 19.39 -9.95 21.80
N SER A 69 20.67 -9.91 21.43
CA SER A 69 21.74 -10.68 22.12
C SER A 69 21.95 -10.28 23.59
N VAL A 70 21.67 -9.02 23.92
CA VAL A 70 21.75 -8.49 25.30
C VAL A 70 20.39 -8.44 25.99
N LYS A 71 19.36 -9.08 25.43
CA LYS A 71 17.98 -9.14 25.95
C LYS A 71 17.31 -7.77 26.12
N ASN A 72 17.63 -6.82 25.25
CA ASN A 72 16.93 -5.54 25.13
C ASN A 72 15.91 -5.63 23.98
N ASP A 73 14.80 -6.31 24.25
CA ASP A 73 13.78 -6.64 23.26
C ASP A 73 13.12 -5.39 22.64
N GLU A 74 12.93 -4.32 23.43
CA GLU A 74 12.37 -3.05 22.95
C GLU A 74 13.28 -2.39 21.89
N SER A 75 14.59 -2.31 22.14
CA SER A 75 15.52 -1.75 21.15
C SER A 75 15.69 -2.66 19.94
N ALA A 76 15.61 -3.99 20.13
CA ALA A 76 15.62 -4.95 19.03
C ALA A 76 14.38 -4.79 18.12
N TYR A 77 13.19 -4.71 18.73
CA TYR A 77 11.92 -4.46 18.06
C TYR A 77 11.97 -3.22 17.15
N GLN A 78 12.36 -2.08 17.72
CA GLN A 78 12.44 -0.81 16.98
C GLN A 78 13.46 -0.88 15.84
N ALA A 79 14.61 -1.51 16.06
CA ALA A 79 15.65 -1.63 15.03
C ALA A 79 15.25 -2.59 13.90
N TYR A 80 14.53 -3.67 14.20
CA TYR A 80 13.96 -4.56 13.19
C TYR A 80 12.88 -3.88 12.34
N LEU A 81 12.02 -3.03 12.92
CA LEU A 81 11.06 -2.23 12.15
C LEU A 81 11.74 -1.30 11.15
N ARG A 82 12.78 -0.57 11.57
CA ARG A 82 13.60 0.26 10.66
C ARG A 82 14.25 -0.59 9.57
N ALA A 83 14.84 -1.74 9.93
CA ALA A 83 15.47 -2.63 8.97
C ALA A 83 14.47 -3.12 7.90
N SER A 84 13.27 -3.53 8.31
CA SER A 84 12.19 -3.95 7.41
C SER A 84 11.87 -2.86 6.38
N ASN A 85 11.53 -1.66 6.85
CA ASN A 85 11.21 -0.54 5.95
C ASN A 85 12.38 -0.17 5.03
N TYR A 86 13.61 -0.15 5.52
CA TYR A 86 14.77 0.22 4.70
C TYR A 86 15.11 -0.84 3.66
N PHE A 87 14.90 -2.13 3.94
CA PHE A 87 15.04 -3.20 2.94
C PHE A 87 13.95 -3.08 1.86
N ARG A 88 12.68 -2.87 2.25
CA ARG A 88 11.57 -2.56 1.33
C ARG A 88 11.91 -1.38 0.42
N THR A 89 12.40 -0.29 1.02
CA THR A 89 12.77 0.93 0.30
C THR A 89 13.91 0.67 -0.68
N ALA A 90 14.94 -0.10 -0.29
CA ALA A 90 16.06 -0.46 -1.16
C ALA A 90 15.63 -1.26 -2.40
N GLU A 91 14.60 -2.10 -2.27
CA GLU A 91 14.10 -2.96 -3.35
C GLU A 91 13.27 -2.21 -4.39
N PHE A 92 12.63 -1.10 -4.00
CA PHE A 92 11.53 -0.46 -4.71
C PHE A 92 11.74 -0.28 -6.22
N PHE A 93 12.91 0.23 -6.65
CA PHE A 93 13.17 0.51 -8.07
C PHE A 93 13.62 -0.71 -8.90
N ARG A 94 13.86 -1.87 -8.26
CA ARG A 94 14.31 -3.10 -8.94
C ARG A 94 13.13 -3.82 -9.59
N ARG A 95 12.71 -3.35 -10.77
CA ARG A 95 11.53 -3.86 -11.49
C ARG A 95 11.82 -4.44 -12.89
N GLU A 96 13.09 -4.52 -13.29
CA GLU A 96 13.44 -4.93 -14.67
C GLU A 96 13.26 -6.43 -14.96
N ASN A 97 13.67 -7.29 -14.02
CA ASN A 97 13.56 -8.74 -14.15
C ASN A 97 13.35 -9.37 -12.78
N VAL A 98 12.25 -9.00 -12.14
CA VAL A 98 11.98 -9.30 -10.72
C VAL A 98 12.16 -10.78 -10.39
N ASP A 99 11.66 -11.68 -11.22
CA ASP A 99 11.70 -13.12 -10.97
C ASP A 99 13.13 -13.71 -10.96
N HIS A 100 14.09 -13.07 -11.65
CA HIS A 100 15.47 -13.55 -11.71
C HIS A 100 16.47 -12.63 -10.97
N ASP A 101 16.01 -11.50 -10.44
CA ASP A 101 16.84 -10.55 -9.72
C ASP A 101 17.09 -11.02 -8.28
N LYS A 102 18.20 -11.74 -8.09
CA LYS A 102 18.62 -12.26 -6.78
C LYS A 102 18.71 -11.19 -5.70
N LEU A 103 19.09 -9.95 -6.07
CA LEU A 103 19.16 -8.86 -5.11
C LEU A 103 17.77 -8.40 -4.70
N ALA A 104 16.85 -8.23 -5.65
CA ALA A 104 15.46 -7.86 -5.34
C ALA A 104 14.79 -8.91 -4.42
N HIS A 105 14.95 -10.20 -4.72
CA HIS A 105 14.47 -11.30 -3.88
C HIS A 105 15.05 -11.28 -2.47
N SER A 106 16.36 -11.06 -2.35
CA SER A 106 17.02 -10.97 -1.05
C SER A 106 16.53 -9.76 -0.25
N LEU A 107 16.36 -8.60 -0.88
CA LEU A 107 15.87 -7.39 -0.21
C LEU A 107 14.43 -7.56 0.27
N PHE A 108 13.54 -8.10 -0.58
CA PHE A 108 12.16 -8.40 -0.18
C PHE A 108 12.12 -9.41 0.98
N THR A 109 12.87 -10.51 0.88
CA THR A 109 12.91 -11.52 1.95
C THR A 109 13.43 -10.92 3.25
N SER A 110 14.50 -10.13 3.21
CA SER A 110 15.03 -9.46 4.41
C SER A 110 14.05 -8.45 5.00
N SER A 111 13.25 -7.75 4.17
CA SER A 111 12.18 -6.87 4.64
C SER A 111 11.15 -7.62 5.47
N GLU A 112 10.61 -8.72 4.93
CA GLU A 112 9.57 -9.51 5.59
C GLU A 112 10.11 -10.23 6.84
N THR A 113 11.32 -10.82 6.77
CA THR A 113 11.94 -11.45 7.94
C THR A 113 12.22 -10.45 9.05
N CYS A 114 12.69 -9.23 8.75
CA CYS A 114 12.87 -8.21 9.79
C CYS A 114 11.53 -7.79 10.40
N PHE A 115 10.46 -7.72 9.60
CA PHE A 115 9.13 -7.44 10.13
C PHE A 115 8.65 -8.54 11.08
N GLU A 116 8.79 -9.80 10.68
CA GLU A 116 8.44 -10.97 11.50
C GLU A 116 9.22 -11.01 12.83
N GLU A 117 10.53 -10.73 12.78
CA GLU A 117 11.39 -10.64 13.97
C GLU A 117 10.97 -9.48 14.88
N ALA A 118 10.57 -8.33 14.33
CA ALA A 118 9.98 -7.27 15.13
C ALA A 118 8.67 -7.74 15.79
N MET A 119 7.74 -8.31 15.02
CA MET A 119 6.45 -8.72 15.56
C MET A 119 6.56 -9.79 16.66
N ALA A 120 7.53 -10.71 16.54
CA ALA A 120 7.83 -11.71 17.56
C ALA A 120 8.31 -11.11 18.90
N LEU A 121 8.86 -9.90 18.89
CA LEU A 121 9.29 -9.14 20.07
C LEU A 121 8.23 -8.13 20.55
N SER A 122 7.18 -7.91 19.75
CA SER A 122 6.15 -6.93 20.07
C SER A 122 5.28 -7.39 21.26
N PRO A 123 4.63 -6.45 21.98
CA PRO A 123 3.69 -6.81 23.05
C PRO A 123 2.36 -7.39 22.52
N PHE A 124 2.14 -7.34 21.20
CA PHE A 124 0.93 -7.83 20.55
C PHE A 124 1.03 -9.31 20.19
N ILE A 125 -0.09 -9.92 19.82
CA ILE A 125 -0.13 -11.31 19.38
C ILE A 125 -0.14 -11.34 17.87
N TYR A 126 0.98 -11.77 17.30
CA TYR A 126 1.21 -11.84 15.87
C TYR A 126 1.10 -13.28 15.36
N GLU A 127 0.46 -13.44 14.21
CA GLU A 127 0.40 -14.68 13.44
C GLU A 127 0.64 -14.39 11.96
N SER A 128 1.56 -15.14 11.34
CA SER A 128 1.57 -15.30 9.89
C SER A 128 0.45 -16.26 9.52
N ILE A 129 -0.47 -15.81 8.69
CA ILE A 129 -1.67 -16.54 8.32
C ILE A 129 -1.68 -16.90 6.84
N THR A 130 -2.46 -17.94 6.54
CA THR A 130 -2.68 -18.45 5.18
C THR A 130 -4.19 -18.54 4.97
N ILE A 131 -4.71 -17.75 4.04
CA ILE A 131 -6.14 -17.60 3.79
C ILE A 131 -6.53 -18.49 2.60
N PRO A 132 -7.49 -19.41 2.73
CA PRO A 132 -7.97 -20.21 1.60
C PRO A 132 -8.48 -19.33 0.45
N TYR A 133 -8.01 -19.58 -0.77
CA TYR A 133 -8.37 -18.77 -1.93
C TYR A 133 -8.31 -19.60 -3.23
N GLU A 134 -9.48 -19.83 -3.84
CA GLU A 134 -9.62 -20.68 -5.02
C GLU A 134 -8.93 -22.05 -4.83
N ASP A 135 -7.95 -22.41 -5.67
CA ASP A 135 -7.14 -23.63 -5.58
C ASP A 135 -5.79 -23.43 -4.89
N THR A 136 -5.60 -22.27 -4.25
CA THR A 136 -4.38 -21.86 -3.56
C THR A 136 -4.71 -21.11 -2.26
N THR A 137 -3.82 -20.24 -1.79
CA THR A 137 -3.97 -19.46 -0.57
C THR A 137 -3.37 -18.06 -0.71
N LEU A 138 -3.95 -17.07 -0.03
CA LEU A 138 -3.34 -15.74 0.10
C LEU A 138 -2.51 -15.65 1.39
N PRO A 139 -1.28 -15.12 1.34
CA PRO A 139 -0.51 -14.83 2.54
C PRO A 139 -1.06 -13.58 3.23
N GLY A 140 -1.00 -13.58 4.56
CA GLY A 140 -1.38 -12.42 5.36
C GLY A 140 -0.76 -12.43 6.75
N TYR A 141 -0.97 -11.34 7.47
CA TYR A 141 -0.62 -11.18 8.87
C TYR A 141 -1.87 -10.85 9.68
N PHE A 142 -2.05 -11.52 10.82
CA PHE A 142 -3.06 -11.17 11.81
C PHE A 142 -2.36 -10.74 13.10
N VAL A 143 -2.76 -9.58 13.62
CA VAL A 143 -2.24 -9.05 14.88
C VAL A 143 -3.41 -8.68 15.79
N SER A 144 -3.46 -9.28 16.97
CA SER A 144 -4.44 -8.92 18.01
C SER A 144 -3.80 -8.16 19.17
N VAL A 145 -4.62 -7.33 19.83
CA VAL A 145 -4.22 -6.48 20.95
C VAL A 145 -3.69 -7.30 22.12
N ASP A 146 -4.30 -8.45 22.39
CA ASP A 146 -3.94 -9.34 23.49
C ASP A 146 -4.32 -10.80 23.15
N ARG A 147 -4.03 -11.72 24.09
CA ARG A 147 -4.39 -13.15 23.97
C ARG A 147 -5.83 -13.44 24.36
N ALA A 148 -6.60 -12.44 24.82
CA ALA A 148 -7.97 -12.68 25.18
C ALA A 148 -8.75 -12.92 23.89
N ALA A 149 -9.49 -14.03 23.83
CA ALA A 149 -10.42 -14.31 22.74
C ALA A 149 -11.69 -13.44 22.83
N THR A 150 -11.56 -12.20 23.29
CA THR A 150 -12.65 -11.22 23.30
C THR A 150 -12.77 -10.68 21.88
N PRO A 151 -13.95 -10.77 21.24
CA PRO A 151 -14.17 -10.17 19.94
C PRO A 151 -13.86 -8.67 19.98
N ARG A 152 -13.08 -8.19 19.01
CA ARG A 152 -12.73 -6.77 18.85
C ARG A 152 -12.99 -6.33 17.43
N ARG A 153 -13.29 -5.04 17.29
CA ARG A 153 -13.28 -4.36 15.98
C ARG A 153 -11.97 -4.66 15.27
N THR A 154 -12.05 -4.88 13.96
CA THR A 154 -10.90 -5.37 13.18
C THR A 154 -10.76 -4.54 11.91
N ILE A 155 -9.56 -4.04 11.65
CA ILE A 155 -9.22 -3.40 10.37
C ILE A 155 -8.55 -4.43 9.46
N ILE A 156 -9.19 -4.69 8.32
CA ILE A 156 -8.59 -5.43 7.20
C ILE A 156 -7.89 -4.42 6.29
N PHE A 157 -6.56 -4.51 6.20
CA PHE A 157 -5.75 -3.72 5.29
C PHE A 157 -5.61 -4.43 3.95
N ASN A 158 -6.03 -3.73 2.89
CA ASN A 158 -5.79 -4.11 1.51
C ASN A 158 -4.86 -3.07 0.86
N GLY A 159 -3.67 -3.52 0.51
CA GLY A 159 -2.68 -2.71 -0.17
C GLY A 159 -3.10 -2.20 -1.56
N GLY A 160 -2.22 -1.43 -2.18
CA GLY A 160 -2.36 -0.90 -3.53
C GLY A 160 -1.43 -1.55 -4.56
N TYR A 161 -0.86 -0.74 -5.43
CA TYR A 161 -0.11 -1.15 -6.62
C TYR A 161 1.26 -1.79 -6.32
N ASP A 162 1.84 -1.48 -5.15
CA ASP A 162 3.23 -1.84 -4.80
C ASP A 162 3.46 -2.13 -3.32
N SER A 163 2.45 -1.99 -2.47
CA SER A 163 2.56 -2.21 -1.03
C SER A 163 2.63 -3.69 -0.66
N THR A 164 3.13 -3.97 0.53
CA THR A 164 3.17 -5.30 1.14
C THR A 164 2.31 -5.35 2.41
N MET A 165 1.93 -6.55 2.84
CA MET A 165 1.26 -6.76 4.13
C MET A 165 2.08 -6.22 5.32
N SER A 166 3.42 -6.34 5.29
CA SER A 166 4.32 -5.77 6.29
C SER A 166 4.28 -4.24 6.33
N GLU A 167 4.17 -3.57 5.18
CA GLU A 167 4.06 -2.13 5.10
C GLU A 167 2.72 -1.62 5.65
N GLY A 168 1.67 -2.45 5.56
CA GLY A 168 0.35 -2.18 6.15
C GLY A 168 0.41 -1.89 7.66
N TRP A 169 1.41 -2.42 8.36
CA TRP A 169 1.68 -2.09 9.76
C TRP A 169 1.87 -0.58 9.97
N PHE A 170 2.71 0.05 9.15
CA PHE A 170 2.99 1.47 9.26
C PHE A 170 1.84 2.32 8.69
N ALA A 171 1.15 1.81 7.67
CA ALA A 171 0.04 2.50 7.04
C ALA A 171 -1.17 2.64 7.98
N ILE A 172 -1.56 1.59 8.70
CA ILE A 172 -2.72 1.61 9.60
C ILE A 172 -2.62 0.64 10.80
N GLY A 173 -1.84 -0.43 10.72
CA GLY A 173 -1.85 -1.49 11.73
C GLY A 173 -1.43 -1.04 13.13
N ALA A 174 -0.30 -0.34 13.26
CA ALA A 174 0.21 0.11 14.55
C ALA A 174 -0.78 1.03 15.29
N THR A 175 -1.41 1.94 14.54
CA THR A 175 -2.36 2.93 15.07
C THR A 175 -3.73 2.33 15.40
N ALA A 176 -4.11 1.27 14.69
CA ALA A 176 -5.32 0.48 14.95
C ALA A 176 -5.18 -0.30 16.27
N LEU A 177 -4.07 -1.00 16.45
CA LEU A 177 -3.76 -1.75 17.67
C LEU A 177 -3.68 -0.84 18.90
N ALA A 178 -3.05 0.34 18.76
CA ALA A 178 -2.99 1.34 19.82
C ALA A 178 -4.39 1.85 20.26
N ARG A 179 -5.41 1.68 19.42
CA ARG A 179 -6.82 2.05 19.68
C ARG A 179 -7.72 0.85 19.99
N GLY A 180 -7.13 -0.33 20.18
CA GLY A 180 -7.87 -1.53 20.57
C GLY A 180 -8.52 -2.30 19.41
N TYR A 181 -8.19 -1.99 18.16
CA TYR A 181 -8.61 -2.78 17.00
C TYR A 181 -7.63 -3.92 16.75
N ASN A 182 -8.12 -5.07 16.30
CA ASN A 182 -7.24 -6.05 15.65
C ASN A 182 -6.89 -5.58 14.23
N PHE A 183 -5.81 -6.13 13.70
CA PHE A 183 -5.29 -5.80 12.38
C PHE A 183 -5.09 -7.08 11.56
N LEU A 184 -5.61 -7.08 10.34
CA LEU A 184 -5.43 -8.16 9.37
C LEU A 184 -4.92 -7.56 8.07
N ALA A 185 -3.71 -7.90 7.63
CA ALA A 185 -3.18 -7.48 6.34
C ALA A 185 -3.07 -8.67 5.38
N ILE A 186 -3.29 -8.43 4.10
CA ILE A 186 -3.17 -9.44 3.04
C ILE A 186 -2.32 -8.90 1.89
N ASP A 187 -1.60 -9.82 1.24
CA ASP A 187 -1.12 -9.62 -0.12
C ASP A 187 -2.05 -10.40 -1.07
N GLY A 188 -2.85 -9.68 -1.85
CA GLY A 188 -3.72 -10.26 -2.89
C GLY A 188 -3.00 -10.48 -4.22
N PRO A 189 -3.69 -11.02 -5.24
CA PRO A 189 -3.13 -11.13 -6.59
C PRO A 189 -2.59 -9.79 -7.09
N GLY A 190 -1.34 -9.79 -7.58
CA GLY A 190 -0.59 -8.60 -7.99
C GLY A 190 0.21 -7.92 -6.89
N GLN A 191 0.11 -8.38 -5.65
CA GLN A 191 0.68 -7.72 -4.47
C GLN A 191 1.70 -8.60 -3.75
N GLY A 192 2.73 -7.96 -3.18
CA GLY A 192 3.76 -8.54 -2.31
C GLY A 192 4.11 -10.01 -2.55
N ALA A 193 3.90 -10.84 -1.53
CA ALA A 193 4.25 -12.26 -1.55
C ALA A 193 3.40 -13.08 -2.54
N ALA A 194 2.16 -12.71 -2.81
CA ALA A 194 1.28 -13.46 -3.71
C ALA A 194 1.79 -13.44 -5.16
N VAL A 195 2.18 -12.28 -5.69
CA VAL A 195 2.77 -12.21 -7.05
C VAL A 195 4.18 -12.81 -7.08
N ARG A 196 4.98 -12.61 -6.03
CA ARG A 196 6.40 -13.05 -5.99
C ARG A 196 6.57 -14.56 -5.84
N LYS A 197 5.74 -15.19 -5.00
CA LYS A 197 5.90 -16.61 -4.62
C LYS A 197 4.94 -17.53 -5.36
N GLN A 198 3.78 -17.00 -5.78
CA GLN A 198 2.69 -17.80 -6.34
C GLN A 198 2.30 -17.36 -7.76
N HIS A 199 2.89 -16.27 -8.27
CA HIS A 199 2.55 -15.70 -9.59
C HIS A 199 1.05 -15.38 -9.73
N LEU A 200 0.41 -14.97 -8.64
CA LEU A 200 -0.94 -14.42 -8.68
C LEU A 200 -0.87 -12.98 -9.16
N TYR A 201 -1.49 -12.67 -10.29
CA TYR A 201 -1.47 -11.34 -10.92
C TYR A 201 -2.75 -10.57 -10.65
N PHE A 202 -2.70 -9.24 -10.76
CA PHE A 202 -3.88 -8.38 -10.56
C PHE A 202 -5.08 -8.83 -11.40
N ARG A 203 -6.27 -8.76 -10.79
CA ARG A 203 -7.56 -9.03 -11.43
C ARG A 203 -8.57 -7.90 -11.14
N PRO A 204 -9.52 -7.63 -12.05
CA PRO A 204 -10.44 -6.49 -11.92
C PRO A 204 -11.67 -6.78 -11.03
N ASP A 205 -11.95 -8.04 -10.73
CA ASP A 205 -13.10 -8.51 -9.94
C ASP A 205 -12.70 -8.77 -8.47
N TRP A 206 -12.30 -7.70 -7.78
CA TRP A 206 -11.71 -7.79 -6.44
C TRP A 206 -12.63 -8.33 -5.35
N GLU A 207 -13.95 -8.42 -5.59
CA GLU A 207 -14.88 -9.17 -4.73
C GLU A 207 -14.46 -10.63 -4.58
N ARG A 208 -13.83 -11.22 -5.61
CA ARG A 208 -13.29 -12.58 -5.55
C ARG A 208 -12.09 -12.71 -4.62
N VAL A 209 -11.42 -11.61 -4.30
CA VAL A 209 -10.25 -11.58 -3.41
C VAL A 209 -10.68 -11.20 -1.99
N LEU A 210 -11.47 -10.14 -1.83
CA LEU A 210 -11.85 -9.66 -0.51
C LEU A 210 -12.85 -10.58 0.20
N SER A 211 -13.81 -11.18 -0.50
CA SER A 211 -14.81 -12.05 0.14
C SER A 211 -14.18 -13.25 0.86
N PRO A 212 -13.21 -14.00 0.27
CA PRO A 212 -12.49 -15.05 1.01
C PRO A 212 -11.69 -14.54 2.22
N VAL A 213 -11.13 -13.33 2.15
CA VAL A 213 -10.44 -12.70 3.29
C VAL A 213 -11.43 -12.39 4.42
N VAL A 214 -12.61 -11.89 4.08
CA VAL A 214 -13.71 -11.66 5.04
C VAL A 214 -14.21 -12.98 5.61
N ASP A 215 -14.38 -14.02 4.78
CA ASP A 215 -14.78 -15.35 5.24
C ASP A 215 -13.80 -15.89 6.28
N TYR A 216 -12.49 -15.78 5.99
CA TYR A 216 -11.44 -16.16 6.93
C TYR A 216 -11.51 -15.34 8.23
N ALA A 217 -11.63 -14.00 8.13
CA ALA A 217 -11.70 -13.13 9.30
C ALA A 217 -12.85 -13.52 10.23
N LEU A 218 -14.02 -13.86 9.68
CA LEU A 218 -15.20 -14.28 10.44
C LEU A 218 -15.09 -15.68 11.06
N THR A 219 -14.06 -16.47 10.72
CA THR A 219 -13.76 -17.72 11.44
C THR A 219 -13.02 -17.49 12.76
N ARG A 220 -12.42 -16.31 12.94
CA ARG A 220 -11.61 -15.95 14.11
C ARG A 220 -12.51 -15.48 15.25
N LYS A 221 -12.31 -16.03 16.45
CA LYS A 221 -13.10 -15.66 17.65
C LYS A 221 -12.74 -14.26 18.18
N GLU A 222 -11.57 -13.78 17.81
CA GLU A 222 -11.04 -12.47 18.16
C GLU A 222 -11.68 -11.34 17.34
N VAL A 223 -12.34 -11.67 16.23
CA VAL A 223 -12.96 -10.69 15.33
C VAL A 223 -14.42 -10.48 15.71
N ASP A 224 -14.79 -9.22 15.96
CA ASP A 224 -16.17 -8.78 16.06
C ASP A 224 -16.77 -8.65 14.66
N ASP A 225 -17.78 -9.47 14.36
CA ASP A 225 -18.45 -9.52 13.05
C ASP A 225 -19.23 -8.24 12.72
N LYS A 226 -19.59 -7.43 13.73
CA LYS A 226 -20.23 -6.12 13.57
C LYS A 226 -19.24 -4.96 13.55
N GLY A 227 -17.99 -5.22 13.91
CA GLY A 227 -16.93 -4.24 14.09
C GLY A 227 -15.86 -4.23 13.00
N MET A 228 -16.10 -4.91 11.87
CA MET A 228 -15.12 -5.05 10.79
C MET A 228 -15.08 -3.82 9.88
N VAL A 229 -13.88 -3.33 9.61
CA VAL A 229 -13.59 -2.18 8.75
C VAL A 229 -12.60 -2.63 7.68
N VAL A 230 -12.79 -2.19 6.43
CA VAL A 230 -11.82 -2.46 5.35
C VAL A 230 -11.15 -1.16 4.93
N PHE A 231 -9.82 -1.16 4.99
CA PHE A 231 -8.96 -0.05 4.60
C PHE A 231 -8.30 -0.37 3.27
N GLY A 232 -8.61 0.42 2.24
CA GLY A 232 -8.01 0.35 0.91
C GLY A 232 -7.01 1.48 0.71
N TRP A 233 -5.74 1.13 0.46
CA TRP A 233 -4.65 2.10 0.35
C TRP A 233 -4.14 2.27 -1.08
N SER A 234 -4.00 3.51 -1.58
CA SER A 234 -3.67 3.85 -2.96
C SER A 234 -4.64 3.20 -3.95
N MET A 235 -4.15 2.42 -4.93
CA MET A 235 -4.97 1.54 -5.77
C MET A 235 -5.90 0.63 -4.95
N GLY A 236 -5.54 0.31 -3.71
CA GLY A 236 -6.38 -0.41 -2.76
C GLY A 236 -7.72 0.27 -2.49
N GLY A 237 -7.80 1.61 -2.60
CA GLY A 237 -9.07 2.35 -2.54
C GLY A 237 -10.02 1.92 -3.67
N TYR A 238 -9.52 1.79 -4.91
CA TYR A 238 -10.30 1.20 -6.01
C TYR A 238 -10.65 -0.26 -5.75
N LEU A 239 -9.67 -1.07 -5.33
CA LEU A 239 -9.87 -2.52 -5.15
C LEU A 239 -10.92 -2.83 -4.06
N VAL A 240 -10.85 -2.14 -2.93
CA VAL A 240 -11.82 -2.26 -1.84
C VAL A 240 -13.20 -1.78 -2.27
N ALA A 241 -13.29 -0.62 -2.94
CA ALA A 241 -14.56 -0.14 -3.46
C ALA A 241 -15.14 -1.10 -4.52
N ARG A 242 -14.31 -1.70 -5.37
CA ARG A 242 -14.73 -2.70 -6.36
C ARG A 242 -15.28 -3.95 -5.70
N ALA A 243 -14.63 -4.45 -4.65
CA ALA A 243 -15.16 -5.56 -3.87
C ALA A 243 -16.48 -5.18 -3.19
N ALA A 244 -16.59 -3.96 -2.65
CA ALA A 244 -17.77 -3.50 -1.92
C ALA A 244 -19.05 -3.35 -2.76
N THR A 245 -18.96 -3.48 -4.09
CA THR A 245 -20.11 -3.63 -4.99
C THR A 245 -20.84 -4.98 -4.86
N LYS A 246 -20.21 -5.96 -4.19
CA LYS A 246 -20.74 -7.33 -3.97
C LYS A 246 -20.50 -7.85 -2.55
N GLU A 247 -19.48 -7.34 -1.85
CA GLU A 247 -19.15 -7.69 -0.47
C GLU A 247 -19.58 -6.57 0.49
N HIS A 248 -20.65 -6.80 1.26
CA HIS A 248 -21.28 -5.76 2.07
C HIS A 248 -21.13 -5.99 3.58
N ARG A 249 -20.36 -6.99 4.02
CA ARG A 249 -20.25 -7.36 5.44
C ARG A 249 -19.42 -6.39 6.28
N ALA A 250 -18.58 -5.57 5.65
CA ALA A 250 -17.84 -4.53 6.38
C ALA A 250 -18.80 -3.46 6.90
N ARG A 251 -18.56 -2.98 8.12
CA ARG A 251 -19.35 -1.91 8.74
C ARG A 251 -19.00 -0.52 8.21
N ALA A 252 -17.75 -0.34 7.79
CA ALA A 252 -17.25 0.87 7.15
C ALA A 252 -16.08 0.57 6.20
N LEU A 253 -15.94 1.40 5.17
CA LEU A 253 -14.78 1.43 4.28
C LEU A 253 -13.97 2.70 4.53
N ILE A 254 -12.65 2.59 4.42
CA ILE A 254 -11.73 3.73 4.35
C ILE A 254 -10.98 3.61 3.03
N LEU A 255 -11.12 4.62 2.17
CA LEU A 255 -10.52 4.65 0.84
C LEU A 255 -9.49 5.80 0.82
N ASP A 256 -8.21 5.44 0.92
CA ASP A 256 -7.08 6.36 1.08
C ASP A 256 -6.05 6.16 -0.05
N ASP A 257 -6.11 6.86 -1.17
CA ASP A 257 -7.13 7.84 -1.56
C ASP A 257 -8.35 7.15 -2.22
N GLY A 258 -9.44 7.91 -2.42
CA GLY A 258 -10.58 7.47 -3.23
C GLY A 258 -10.22 7.32 -4.72
N VAL A 259 -10.65 6.22 -5.36
CA VAL A 259 -10.33 5.97 -6.78
C VAL A 259 -11.54 5.43 -7.55
N LEU A 260 -12.01 6.19 -8.55
CA LEU A 260 -13.06 5.73 -9.47
C LEU A 260 -12.49 4.91 -10.64
N ASP A 261 -11.49 5.45 -11.35
CA ASP A 261 -10.82 4.84 -12.50
C ASP A 261 -9.31 4.81 -12.27
N PHE A 262 -8.78 3.65 -11.88
CA PHE A 262 -7.34 3.47 -11.68
C PHE A 262 -6.55 3.63 -12.99
N GLY A 263 -7.14 3.24 -14.11
CA GLY A 263 -6.49 3.36 -15.41
C GLY A 263 -6.21 4.81 -15.83
N SER A 264 -6.84 5.79 -15.17
CA SER A 264 -6.55 7.21 -15.37
C SER A 264 -5.07 7.57 -15.10
N ALA A 265 -4.42 6.90 -14.14
CA ALA A 265 -3.00 7.12 -13.80
C ALA A 265 -2.08 6.88 -15.01
N PHE A 266 -2.46 6.00 -15.93
CA PHE A 266 -1.69 5.71 -17.14
C PHE A 266 -2.09 6.59 -18.33
N ARG A 267 -3.28 7.21 -18.32
CA ARG A 267 -3.85 7.89 -19.50
C ARG A 267 -3.97 9.40 -19.38
N ALA A 268 -4.08 9.96 -18.17
CA ALA A 268 -4.42 11.37 -17.94
C ALA A 268 -3.46 12.35 -18.64
N HIS A 269 -2.18 12.00 -18.72
CA HIS A 269 -1.16 12.83 -19.35
C HIS A 269 -0.77 12.34 -20.77
N GLN A 270 -1.47 11.35 -21.32
CA GLN A 270 -1.19 10.82 -22.65
C GLN A 270 -1.94 11.60 -23.75
N PRO A 271 -1.24 12.05 -24.82
CA PRO A 271 -1.91 12.66 -25.96
C PRO A 271 -2.96 11.72 -26.58
N SER A 272 -4.08 12.27 -27.05
CA SER A 272 -5.21 11.48 -27.60
C SER A 272 -4.82 10.59 -28.78
N ILE A 273 -3.78 10.95 -29.53
CA ILE A 273 -3.24 10.12 -30.61
C ILE A 273 -2.60 8.83 -30.07
N VAL A 274 -1.86 8.92 -28.95
CA VAL A 274 -1.24 7.75 -28.31
C VAL A 274 -2.31 6.81 -27.79
N GLN A 275 -3.35 7.34 -27.15
CA GLN A 275 -4.47 6.53 -26.65
C GLN A 275 -5.20 5.79 -27.79
N ARG A 276 -5.38 6.45 -28.95
CA ARG A 276 -5.95 5.83 -30.16
C ARG A 276 -5.05 4.72 -30.71
N LEU A 277 -3.74 4.94 -30.78
CA LEU A 277 -2.78 3.93 -31.23
C LEU A 277 -2.80 2.68 -30.33
N VAL A 278 -2.86 2.87 -29.00
CA VAL A 278 -3.00 1.77 -28.04
C VAL A 278 -4.30 1.00 -28.25
N ALA A 279 -5.41 1.71 -28.48
CA ALA A 279 -6.72 1.10 -28.74
C ALA A 279 -6.75 0.32 -30.06
N GLN A 280 -6.06 0.81 -31.08
CA GLN A 280 -5.93 0.19 -32.40
C GLN A 280 -4.82 -0.86 -32.48
N LYS A 281 -4.16 -1.19 -31.35
CA LYS A 281 -3.10 -2.21 -31.24
C LYS A 281 -1.87 -1.94 -32.11
N TYR A 282 -1.48 -0.68 -32.30
CA TYR A 282 -0.17 -0.31 -32.89
C TYR A 282 0.96 -0.52 -31.88
N ASP A 283 1.14 -1.76 -31.42
CA ASP A 283 1.93 -2.09 -30.24
C ASP A 283 3.42 -1.74 -30.39
N SER A 284 4.02 -2.02 -31.55
CA SER A 284 5.44 -1.69 -31.79
C SER A 284 5.70 -0.18 -31.67
N VAL A 285 4.80 0.66 -32.22
CA VAL A 285 4.92 2.11 -32.16
C VAL A 285 4.70 2.61 -30.73
N CYS A 286 3.66 2.10 -30.06
CA CYS A 286 3.34 2.48 -28.68
C CYS A 286 4.48 2.11 -27.73
N ASN A 287 4.99 0.87 -27.82
CA ASN A 287 6.07 0.39 -26.96
C ASN A 287 7.38 1.15 -27.19
N TRP A 288 7.69 1.56 -28.43
CA TRP A 288 8.82 2.44 -28.70
C TRP A 288 8.65 3.84 -28.05
N LEU A 289 7.45 4.43 -28.14
CA LEU A 289 7.14 5.71 -27.47
C LEU A 289 7.25 5.59 -25.95
N PHE A 290 6.66 4.55 -25.36
CA PHE A 290 6.69 4.31 -23.92
C PHE A 290 8.11 4.03 -23.41
N GLY A 291 8.89 3.24 -24.14
CA GLY A 291 10.30 2.98 -23.82
C GLY A 291 11.14 4.26 -23.83
N THR A 292 10.88 5.16 -24.78
CA THR A 292 11.54 6.46 -24.85
C THR A 292 11.14 7.35 -23.66
N MET A 293 9.86 7.43 -23.29
CA MET A 293 9.45 8.21 -22.11
C MET A 293 10.03 7.63 -20.80
N ALA A 294 10.08 6.30 -20.68
CA ALA A 294 10.66 5.61 -19.54
C ALA A 294 12.18 5.85 -19.41
N SER A 295 12.92 6.10 -20.49
CA SER A 295 14.36 6.39 -20.37
C SER A 295 14.63 7.76 -19.70
N PHE A 296 13.72 8.72 -19.82
CA PHE A 296 13.85 10.06 -19.26
C PHE A 296 13.15 10.27 -17.90
N SER A 297 12.32 9.33 -17.44
CA SER A 297 11.57 9.45 -16.20
C SER A 297 11.63 8.18 -15.36
N THR A 298 12.23 8.29 -14.17
CA THR A 298 12.25 7.22 -13.16
C THR A 298 10.85 6.75 -12.81
N GLY A 299 9.91 7.68 -12.59
CA GLY A 299 8.52 7.34 -12.24
C GLY A 299 7.80 6.57 -13.33
N ILE A 300 7.91 7.01 -14.60
CA ILE A 300 7.26 6.31 -15.72
C ILE A 300 7.88 4.92 -15.92
N ARG A 301 9.22 4.83 -15.87
CA ARG A 301 9.94 3.56 -15.97
C ARG A 301 9.51 2.58 -14.89
N TRP A 302 9.49 3.03 -13.65
CA TRP A 302 9.07 2.22 -12.52
C TRP A 302 7.61 1.79 -12.65
N ALA A 303 6.69 2.73 -12.89
CA ALA A 303 5.26 2.44 -12.98
C ALA A 303 4.94 1.43 -14.08
N MET A 304 5.57 1.54 -15.25
CA MET A 304 5.40 0.59 -16.35
C MET A 304 5.99 -0.78 -16.02
N ARG A 305 7.23 -0.83 -15.52
CA ARG A 305 7.89 -2.10 -15.18
C ARG A 305 7.15 -2.84 -14.06
N ASN A 306 6.73 -2.11 -13.01
CA ASN A 306 5.91 -2.67 -11.93
C ASN A 306 4.59 -3.22 -12.45
N GLY A 307 3.91 -2.50 -13.35
CA GLY A 307 2.61 -2.92 -13.89
C GLY A 307 2.71 -4.14 -14.80
N ILE A 308 3.70 -4.16 -15.68
CA ILE A 308 3.96 -5.32 -16.55
C ILE A 308 4.15 -6.57 -15.68
N TRP A 309 4.96 -6.46 -14.62
CA TRP A 309 5.21 -7.57 -13.70
C TRP A 309 3.97 -7.97 -12.89
N THR A 310 3.32 -7.03 -12.21
CA THR A 310 2.20 -7.32 -11.29
C THR A 310 0.91 -7.73 -11.98
N PHE A 311 0.72 -7.37 -13.25
CA PHE A 311 -0.40 -7.82 -14.08
C PHE A 311 -0.07 -9.05 -14.95
N GLY A 312 1.18 -9.55 -14.92
CA GLY A 312 1.59 -10.72 -15.72
C GLY A 312 1.57 -10.47 -17.23
N LEU A 313 1.89 -9.24 -17.66
CA LEU A 313 1.80 -8.80 -19.04
C LEU A 313 3.18 -8.79 -19.71
N GLN A 314 3.19 -8.59 -21.03
CA GLN A 314 4.43 -8.61 -21.82
C GLN A 314 4.87 -7.20 -22.26
N SER A 315 4.00 -6.19 -22.16
CA SER A 315 4.32 -4.85 -22.67
C SER A 315 3.53 -3.71 -22.02
N ALA A 316 4.03 -2.48 -22.21
CA ALA A 316 3.38 -1.27 -21.72
C ALA A 316 2.04 -1.00 -22.41
N SER A 317 1.91 -1.31 -23.71
CA SER A 317 0.63 -1.14 -24.40
C SER A 317 -0.44 -2.13 -23.92
N GLU A 318 -0.05 -3.36 -23.56
CA GLU A 318 -0.94 -4.30 -22.88
C GLU A 318 -1.38 -3.79 -21.51
N LEU A 319 -0.45 -3.26 -20.70
CA LEU A 319 -0.76 -2.68 -19.39
C LEU A 319 -1.81 -1.57 -19.48
N ILE A 320 -1.64 -0.63 -20.42
CA ILE A 320 -2.59 0.47 -20.61
C ILE A 320 -3.96 -0.02 -21.06
N ARG A 321 -4.03 -1.13 -21.82
CA ARG A 321 -5.31 -1.76 -22.17
C ARG A 321 -5.92 -2.51 -21.00
N ALA A 322 -5.13 -3.29 -20.26
CA ALA A 322 -5.58 -4.08 -19.13
C ALA A 322 -6.16 -3.21 -18.01
N THR A 323 -5.56 -2.05 -17.76
CA THR A 323 -6.03 -1.11 -16.74
C THR A 323 -7.31 -0.35 -17.12
N LYS A 324 -7.82 -0.46 -18.36
CA LYS A 324 -9.08 0.19 -18.77
C LYS A 324 -10.31 -0.36 -18.05
N ILE A 325 -10.29 -1.62 -17.65
CA ILE A 325 -11.41 -2.27 -16.95
C ILE A 325 -11.31 -2.10 -15.43
N TYR A 326 -10.31 -1.38 -14.93
CA TYR A 326 -10.14 -1.07 -13.51
C TYR A 326 -10.87 0.25 -13.20
N THR A 327 -12.18 0.22 -13.37
CA THR A 327 -13.09 1.36 -13.16
C THR A 327 -14.36 0.94 -12.44
N LEU A 328 -14.92 1.86 -11.64
CA LEU A 328 -16.19 1.72 -10.94
C LEU A 328 -17.34 2.42 -11.69
N GLU A 329 -17.11 2.93 -12.91
CA GLU A 329 -18.15 3.49 -13.75
C GLU A 329 -19.32 2.51 -13.93
N GLY A 330 -20.51 2.91 -13.50
CA GLY A 330 -21.72 2.09 -13.53
C GLY A 330 -21.78 0.97 -12.48
N LEU A 331 -20.81 0.90 -11.58
CA LEU A 331 -20.73 -0.10 -10.50
C LEU A 331 -20.76 0.52 -9.11
N SER A 332 -20.28 1.76 -8.93
CA SER A 332 -20.18 2.41 -7.61
C SER A 332 -21.52 2.55 -6.88
N GLN A 333 -22.64 2.54 -7.60
CA GLN A 333 -23.99 2.63 -7.04
C GLN A 333 -24.41 1.35 -6.29
N ASP A 334 -23.73 0.23 -6.57
CA ASP A 334 -23.94 -1.03 -5.85
C ASP A 334 -23.27 -1.03 -4.46
N ILE A 335 -22.39 -0.05 -4.17
CA ILE A 335 -21.74 0.07 -2.87
C ILE A 335 -22.76 0.60 -1.87
N THR A 336 -23.05 -0.21 -0.85
CA THR A 336 -24.00 0.14 0.23
C THR A 336 -23.31 0.45 1.56
N THR A 337 -22.07 0.01 1.73
CA THR A 337 -21.29 0.22 2.95
C THR A 337 -20.87 1.70 3.08
N PRO A 338 -21.01 2.30 4.28
CA PRO A 338 -20.56 3.67 4.54
C PRO A 338 -19.06 3.88 4.30
N CYS A 339 -18.70 4.95 3.60
CA CYS A 339 -17.33 5.21 3.14
C CYS A 339 -16.73 6.48 3.73
N LEU A 340 -15.49 6.40 4.24
CA LEU A 340 -14.60 7.55 4.32
C LEU A 340 -13.75 7.60 3.06
N ILE A 341 -13.83 8.72 2.34
CA ILE A 341 -13.05 9.00 1.14
C ILE A 341 -12.05 10.08 1.49
N LEU A 342 -10.77 9.74 1.39
CA LEU A 342 -9.68 10.68 1.55
C LEU A 342 -9.21 11.20 0.19
N ASP A 343 -8.81 12.47 0.18
CA ASP A 343 -8.25 13.15 -0.99
C ASP A 343 -7.01 13.95 -0.60
N ALA A 344 -5.89 13.62 -1.23
CA ALA A 344 -4.68 14.40 -1.20
C ALA A 344 -4.72 15.52 -2.28
N GLU A 345 -4.76 16.79 -1.84
CA GLU A 345 -4.92 17.97 -2.73
C GLU A 345 -3.94 18.02 -3.93
N ASN A 346 -2.71 17.53 -3.71
CA ASN A 346 -1.63 17.49 -4.68
C ASN A 346 -1.19 16.05 -5.00
N ASP A 347 -2.11 15.10 -4.96
CA ASP A 347 -1.90 13.77 -5.53
C ASP A 347 -1.34 13.91 -6.96
N HIS A 348 -0.22 13.23 -7.22
CA HIS A 348 0.50 13.28 -8.49
C HIS A 348 0.26 12.05 -9.37
N PHE A 349 -0.51 11.08 -8.87
CA PHE A 349 -0.92 9.86 -9.56
C PHE A 349 -2.41 9.86 -9.91
N LEU A 350 -3.28 10.18 -8.94
CA LEU A 350 -4.72 9.91 -9.01
C LEU A 350 -5.57 11.17 -8.74
N LYS A 351 -5.01 12.36 -9.01
CA LYS A 351 -5.69 13.64 -8.79
C LYS A 351 -7.10 13.68 -9.38
N GLY A 352 -8.08 14.07 -8.56
CA GLY A 352 -9.49 14.22 -8.93
C GLY A 352 -10.29 12.91 -8.92
N GLN A 353 -9.65 11.75 -8.78
CA GLN A 353 -10.37 10.48 -8.64
C GLN A 353 -11.20 10.39 -7.35
N PRO A 354 -10.77 10.94 -6.20
CA PRO A 354 -11.58 10.95 -4.98
C PRO A 354 -12.91 11.69 -5.14
N GLU A 355 -12.95 12.85 -5.80
CA GLU A 355 -14.19 13.58 -6.08
C GLU A 355 -15.11 12.81 -7.02
N LEU A 356 -14.55 12.25 -8.09
CA LEU A 356 -15.31 11.47 -9.06
C LEU A 356 -15.97 10.25 -8.40
N LEU A 357 -15.26 9.57 -7.50
CA LEU A 357 -15.81 8.48 -6.71
C LEU A 357 -16.91 8.98 -5.76
N ARG A 358 -16.64 10.04 -5.00
CA ARG A 358 -17.62 10.65 -4.08
C ARG A 358 -18.94 10.99 -4.80
N GLU A 359 -18.84 11.54 -6.00
CA GLU A 359 -20.00 11.96 -6.81
C GLU A 359 -20.77 10.77 -7.42
N SER A 360 -20.11 9.63 -7.61
CA SER A 360 -20.73 8.45 -8.21
C SER A 360 -21.37 7.50 -7.19
N LEU A 361 -21.03 7.62 -5.90
CA LEU A 361 -21.57 6.82 -4.81
C LEU A 361 -23.00 7.23 -4.43
N THR A 362 -23.80 6.25 -4.02
CA THR A 362 -25.17 6.45 -3.49
C THR A 362 -25.30 6.11 -2.00
N CYS A 363 -24.30 5.47 -1.41
CA CYS A 363 -24.24 5.21 0.03
C CYS A 363 -23.84 6.46 0.83
N GLU A 364 -23.99 6.36 2.14
CA GLU A 364 -23.41 7.32 3.08
C GLU A 364 -21.90 7.43 2.85
N ASN A 365 -21.42 8.65 2.68
CA ASN A 365 -19.98 8.90 2.55
C ASN A 365 -19.56 10.20 3.23
N LYS A 366 -18.38 10.17 3.85
CA LYS A 366 -17.67 11.33 4.38
C LYS A 366 -16.47 11.57 3.48
N PHE A 367 -16.35 12.79 2.95
CA PHE A 367 -15.23 13.19 2.11
C PHE A 367 -14.33 14.15 2.86
N VAL A 368 -13.03 13.85 2.95
CA VAL A 368 -12.06 14.72 3.61
C VAL A 368 -10.85 14.93 2.71
N ARG A 369 -10.68 16.18 2.28
CA ARG A 369 -9.46 16.63 1.60
C ARG A 369 -8.43 17.10 2.61
N LEU A 370 -7.24 16.51 2.58
CA LEU A 370 -6.09 16.95 3.35
C LEU A 370 -5.16 17.81 2.48
N ARG A 371 -4.66 18.89 3.07
CA ARG A 371 -4.07 20.01 2.34
C ARG A 371 -2.59 20.22 2.62
N SER A 372 -2.02 21.11 1.81
CA SER A 372 -0.58 21.42 1.83
C SER A 372 -0.13 22.06 3.14
N ASP A 373 -0.98 22.86 3.79
CA ASP A 373 -0.73 23.50 5.08
C ASP A 373 -0.72 22.52 6.25
N GLU A 374 -1.36 21.36 6.08
CA GLU A 374 -1.29 20.21 7.00
C GLU A 374 -0.10 19.27 6.70
N GLY A 375 0.64 19.52 5.61
CA GLY A 375 1.71 18.65 5.13
C GLY A 375 1.23 17.30 4.57
N ALA A 376 -0.07 17.17 4.31
CA ALA A 376 -0.78 15.92 3.99
C ALA A 376 -1.34 15.92 2.56
N ASP A 377 -0.76 16.69 1.65
CA ASP A 377 -1.26 16.92 0.29
C ASP A 377 -0.74 15.94 -0.76
N THR A 378 0.26 15.13 -0.43
CA THR A 378 0.78 14.10 -1.36
C THR A 378 -0.07 12.84 -1.31
N HIS A 379 -0.10 12.08 -2.41
CA HIS A 379 -0.79 10.78 -2.53
C HIS A 379 -0.66 9.94 -1.24
N CYS A 380 -1.78 9.38 -0.75
CA CYS A 380 -1.83 8.59 0.49
C CYS A 380 -1.30 9.32 1.74
N HIS A 381 -1.26 10.66 1.69
CA HIS A 381 -0.85 11.55 2.77
C HIS A 381 0.54 11.24 3.37
N GLN A 382 1.48 10.78 2.52
CA GLN A 382 2.82 10.38 2.97
C GLN A 382 3.51 11.48 3.76
N GLY A 383 4.00 11.11 4.95
CA GLY A 383 4.65 12.04 5.88
C GLY A 383 3.72 12.69 6.91
N ALA A 384 2.39 12.51 6.79
CA ALA A 384 1.40 13.11 7.70
C ALA A 384 0.52 12.07 8.42
N PHE A 385 1.04 10.87 8.68
CA PHE A 385 0.25 9.73 9.19
C PHE A 385 -0.59 10.03 10.42
N PHE A 386 -0.05 10.70 11.45
CA PHE A 386 -0.87 11.04 12.64
C PHE A 386 -2.08 11.91 12.31
N ARG A 387 -1.93 12.85 11.37
CA ARG A 387 -3.04 13.70 10.93
C ARG A 387 -4.07 12.90 10.15
N THR A 388 -3.63 12.06 9.23
CA THR A 388 -4.51 11.14 8.47
C THR A 388 -5.24 10.18 9.39
N HIS A 389 -4.54 9.58 10.34
CA HIS A 389 -5.12 8.66 11.32
C HIS A 389 -6.10 9.35 12.25
N GLN A 390 -5.87 10.61 12.62
CA GLN A 390 -6.87 11.38 13.35
C GLN A 390 -8.19 11.42 12.56
N VAL A 391 -8.17 11.80 11.27
CA VAL A 391 -9.38 11.81 10.43
C VAL A 391 -10.06 10.44 10.40
N ILE A 392 -9.27 9.40 10.15
CA ILE A 392 -9.77 8.02 10.04
C ILE A 392 -10.46 7.58 11.33
N PHE A 393 -9.80 7.73 12.48
CA PHE A 393 -10.34 7.22 13.73
C PHE A 393 -11.42 8.11 14.33
N ASP A 394 -11.44 9.41 14.03
CA ASP A 394 -12.59 10.27 14.36
C ASP A 394 -13.84 9.80 13.58
N TYR A 395 -13.70 9.51 12.29
CA TYR A 395 -14.78 8.91 11.49
C TYR A 395 -15.21 7.54 12.03
N LEU A 396 -14.27 6.65 12.37
CA LEU A 396 -14.63 5.34 12.91
C LEU A 396 -15.29 5.44 14.29
N ALA A 397 -14.90 6.41 15.12
CA ALA A 397 -15.54 6.66 16.40
C ALA A 397 -17.00 7.13 16.22
N GLU A 398 -17.25 8.03 15.25
CA GLU A 398 -18.61 8.45 14.89
C GLU A 398 -19.43 7.28 14.32
N GLN A 399 -18.85 6.51 13.38
CA GLN A 399 -19.56 5.50 12.60
C GLN A 399 -19.87 4.22 13.36
N LEU A 400 -19.00 3.87 14.32
CA LEU A 400 -19.12 2.66 15.12
C LEU A 400 -19.57 2.96 16.56
N GLY A 401 -19.64 4.22 16.97
CA GLY A 401 -19.82 4.65 18.36
C GLY A 401 -21.26 4.66 18.90
N SER A 402 -22.23 4.03 18.23
CA SER A 402 -23.66 4.12 18.58
C SER A 402 -24.27 2.88 19.22
N ASP A 403 -23.50 1.82 19.50
CA ASP A 403 -24.06 0.55 20.02
C ASP A 403 -23.93 0.38 21.55
N ASP A 404 -23.36 1.35 22.28
CA ASP A 404 -23.15 1.32 23.74
C ASP A 404 -23.74 2.54 24.49
N ALA A 405 -24.94 3.01 24.09
CA ALA A 405 -25.68 4.04 24.83
C ALA A 405 -27.02 3.51 25.38
#